data_AF-A0A357LFJ3-F1
#
_entry.id   AF-A0A357LFJ3-F1
#
_cell.length_a   1.000
_cell.length_b   1.000
_cell.length_c   1.000
_cell.angle_alpha   90.00
_cell.angle_beta   90.00
_cell.angle_gamma   90.00
#
_symmetry.space_group_name_H-M   'P 1'
#
loop_
_entity.id
_entity.type
_entity.pdbx_description
1 polymer ?
#
loop_
_entity_poly.entity_id
_entity_poly.type
_entity_poly.pdbx_seq_one_letter_code
_entity_poly.pdbx_strand_id
1 'polypeptide(L)'
;PECFLIVLLIDERPEEVTDMQRSVKGEVVSSTFDEPASRHVAVAEMVIEKAKRLVEHGRDVVILLDSITRLGRAYNTVVPS
;
A
#
# COMPACT_ATOMS: atom_id res chain seq x y z
N PRO A 1 13.02 18.11 -1.46
CA PRO A 1 13.25 16.65 -1.25
C PRO A 1 12.77 15.87 -2.48
N GLU A 2 13.64 15.07 -3.09
CA GLU A 2 13.32 14.24 -4.28
C GLU A 2 13.02 12.78 -3.90
N CYS A 3 12.17 12.57 -2.88
CA CYS A 3 11.76 11.21 -2.51
C CYS A 3 10.64 10.72 -3.43
N PHE A 4 10.69 9.43 -3.79
CA PHE A 4 9.59 8.75 -4.45
C PHE A 4 8.53 8.39 -3.40
N LEU A 5 7.41 9.10 -3.42
CA LEU A 5 6.31 8.91 -2.48
C LEU A 5 5.31 7.87 -3.02
N ILE A 6 5.10 6.81 -2.24
CA ILE A 6 4.03 5.83 -2.45
C ILE A 6 3.07 5.92 -1.26
N VAL A 7 1.78 6.11 -1.52
CA VAL A 7 0.73 5.98 -0.51
C VAL A 7 0.04 4.64 -0.73
N LEU A 8 0.12 3.75 0.25
CA LEU A 8 -0.48 2.43 0.22
C LEU A 8 -1.68 2.39 1.17
N LEU A 9 -2.89 2.29 0.61
CA LEU A 9 -4.14 2.22 1.36
C LEU A 9 -4.68 0.79 1.38
N ILE A 10 -4.83 0.21 2.57
CA ILE A 10 -5.27 -1.17 2.76
C ILE A 10 -6.56 -1.18 3.56
N ASP A 11 -7.59 -1.81 3.01
CA ASP A 11 -8.88 -2.04 3.67
C ASP A 11 -9.52 -0.72 4.16
N GLU A 12 -9.35 0.33 3.34
CA GLU A 12 -9.96 1.65 3.54
C GLU A 12 -11.13 1.91 2.60
N ARG A 13 -11.89 2.98 2.87
CA ARG A 13 -13.11 3.29 2.12
C ARG A 13 -12.81 3.89 0.75
N PRO A 14 -13.59 3.57 -0.30
CA PRO A 14 -13.39 4.12 -1.64
C PRO A 14 -13.38 5.65 -1.71
N GLU A 15 -14.15 6.33 -0.86
CA GLU A 15 -14.16 7.79 -0.80
C GLU A 15 -12.85 8.38 -0.26
N GLU A 16 -12.22 7.72 0.72
CA GLU A 16 -10.92 8.11 1.29
C GLU A 16 -9.80 7.87 0.28
N VAL A 17 -9.86 6.77 -0.48
CA VAL A 17 -8.95 6.50 -1.60
C VAL A 17 -9.06 7.58 -2.68
N THR A 18 -10.28 7.94 -3.06
CA THR A 18 -10.54 8.94 -4.10
C THR A 18 -10.02 10.32 -3.68
N ASP A 19 -10.21 10.68 -2.40
CA ASP A 19 -9.66 11.92 -1.85
C ASP A 19 -8.13 11.93 -1.90
N MET A 20 -7.49 10.84 -1.45
CA MET A 20 -6.03 10.71 -1.45
C MET A 20 -5.43 10.81 -2.86
N GLN A 21 -6.05 10.16 -3.85
CA GLN A 21 -5.63 10.22 -5.25
C GLN A 21 -5.67 11.64 -5.84
N ARG A 22 -6.58 12.49 -5.36
CA ARG A 22 -6.70 13.88 -5.83
C ARG A 22 -5.78 14.83 -5.07
N SER A 23 -5.48 14.52 -3.81
CA SER A 23 -4.79 15.41 -2.89
C SER A 23 -3.27 15.20 -2.86
N VAL A 24 -2.78 13.99 -3.12
CA VAL A 24 -1.36 13.67 -3.02
C VAL A 24 -0.66 13.71 -4.36
N LYS A 25 0.47 14.42 -4.41
CA LYS A 25 1.42 14.38 -5.54
C LYS A 25 2.39 13.21 -5.33
N GLY A 26 1.95 12.02 -5.71
CA GLY A 26 2.70 10.78 -5.55
C GLY A 26 1.95 9.60 -6.15
N GLU A 27 2.51 8.41 -6.03
CA GLU A 27 1.84 7.20 -6.44
C GLU A 27 0.89 6.73 -5.35
N VAL A 28 -0.41 6.62 -5.65
CA VAL A 28 -1.41 6.09 -4.71
C VAL A 28 -1.80 4.69 -5.18
N VAL A 29 -1.53 3.70 -4.34
CA VAL A 29 -1.89 2.29 -4.55
C VAL A 29 -2.87 1.89 -3.45
N SER A 30 -3.97 1.23 -3.81
CA SER A 30 -5.01 0.87 -2.84
C SER A 30 -5.59 -0.52 -3.06
N SER A 31 -6.07 -1.11 -1.97
CA SER A 31 -7.01 -2.24 -1.96
C SER A 31 -8.11 -1.90 -0.97
N THR A 32 -9.32 -1.60 -1.46
CA THR A 32 -10.46 -1.18 -0.65
C THR A 32 -11.05 -2.32 0.17
N PHE A 33 -11.88 -2.02 1.17
CA PHE A 33 -12.43 -3.00 2.12
C PHE A 33 -13.30 -4.11 1.49
N ASP A 34 -13.78 -3.92 0.28
CA ASP A 34 -14.58 -4.89 -0.48
C ASP A 34 -13.72 -5.96 -1.17
N GLU A 35 -12.40 -5.79 -1.18
CA GLU A 35 -11.45 -6.76 -1.71
C GLU A 35 -11.10 -7.85 -0.67
N PRO A 36 -10.74 -9.08 -1.09
CA PRO A 36 -10.39 -10.14 -0.15
C PRO A 36 -9.03 -9.89 0.53
N ALA A 37 -8.82 -10.45 1.73
CA ALA A 37 -7.57 -10.34 2.48
C ALA A 37 -6.32 -10.76 1.66
N SER A 38 -6.45 -11.76 0.79
CA SER A 38 -5.38 -12.19 -0.13
C SER A 38 -4.98 -11.10 -1.13
N ARG A 39 -5.94 -10.27 -1.57
CA ARG A 39 -5.68 -9.11 -2.41
C ARG A 39 -4.89 -8.05 -1.66
N HIS A 40 -5.27 -7.74 -0.41
CA HIS A 40 -4.53 -6.78 0.42
C HIS A 40 -3.07 -7.18 0.59
N VAL A 41 -2.83 -8.45 0.93
CA VAL A 41 -1.48 -9.02 1.06
C VAL A 41 -0.72 -8.91 -0.25
N ALA A 42 -1.31 -9.34 -1.37
CA ALA A 42 -0.67 -9.30 -2.68
C ALA A 42 -0.31 -7.87 -3.11
N VAL A 43 -1.19 -6.88 -2.88
CA VAL A 43 -0.91 -5.47 -3.19
C VAL A 43 0.26 -4.95 -2.37
N ALA A 44 0.27 -5.22 -1.06
CA ALA A 44 1.35 -4.78 -0.18
C ALA A 44 2.70 -5.39 -0.59
N GLU A 45 2.73 -6.68 -0.93
CA GLU A 45 3.94 -7.37 -1.41
C GLU A 45 4.46 -6.79 -2.74
N MET A 46 3.58 -6.48 -3.68
CA MET A 46 3.99 -5.82 -4.92
C MET A 46 4.60 -4.43 -4.67
N VAL A 47 4.03 -3.66 -3.73
CA VAL A 47 4.51 -2.31 -3.40
C VAL A 47 5.87 -2.36 -2.73
N ILE A 48 6.08 -3.27 -1.77
CA ILE A 48 7.39 -3.39 -1.11
C ILE A 48 8.48 -3.86 -2.07
N GLU A 49 8.17 -4.81 -2.97
CA GLU A 49 9.14 -5.25 -3.99
C GLU A 49 9.49 -4.12 -4.96
N LYS A 50 8.49 -3.35 -5.42
CA LYS A 50 8.73 -2.15 -6.23
C LYS A 50 9.62 -1.15 -5.50
N ALA A 51 9.35 -0.88 -4.22
CA ALA A 51 10.15 0.05 -3.42
C ALA A 51 11.61 -0.43 -3.27
N LYS A 52 11.84 -1.72 -3.01
CA LYS A 52 13.18 -2.31 -2.98
C LYS A 52 13.93 -2.09 -4.30
N ARG A 53 13.29 -2.34 -5.45
CA ARG A 53 13.91 -2.10 -6.77
C ARG A 53 14.25 -0.63 -7.00
N LEU A 54 13.39 0.29 -6.58
CA LEU A 54 13.68 1.73 -6.67
C LEU A 54 14.88 2.11 -5.79
N VAL A 55 14.97 1.57 -4.57
CA VAL A 55 16.12 1.79 -3.67
C VAL A 55 17.41 1.20 -4.24
N GLU A 56 17.36 0.02 -4.87
CA GLU A 56 18.51 -0.59 -5.57
C GLU A 56 19.04 0.31 -6.71
N HIS A 57 18.18 1.12 -7.32
CA HIS A 57 18.55 2.14 -8.31
C HIS A 57 18.97 3.49 -7.70
N GLY A 58 19.21 3.55 -6.39
CA GLY A 58 19.69 4.74 -5.68
C GLY A 58 18.61 5.81 -5.45
N ARG A 59 17.32 5.45 -5.48
CA ARG A 59 16.21 6.37 -5.18
C ARG A 59 15.87 6.33 -3.69
N ASP A 60 15.64 7.50 -3.09
CA ASP A 60 15.00 7.60 -1.78
C ASP A 60 13.50 7.32 -1.95
N VAL A 61 12.98 6.31 -1.24
CA VAL A 61 11.58 5.89 -1.34
C VAL A 61 10.90 6.02 0.01
N VAL A 62 9.70 6.60 0.03
CA VAL A 62 8.84 6.70 1.22
C VAL A 62 7.52 6.02 0.94
N ILE A 63 7.14 5.07 1.78
CA ILE A 63 5.81 4.44 1.76
C ILE A 63 5.01 4.95 2.95
N LEU A 64 3.90 5.62 2.69
CA LEU A 64 2.88 5.92 3.70
C LEU A 64 1.84 4.80 3.66
N LEU A 65 1.89 3.90 4.64
CA LEU A 65 0.97 2.78 4.75
C LEU A 65 -0.17 3.12 5.72
N ASP A 66 -1.39 3.14 5.21
CA ASP A 66 -2.61 3.25 6.00
C ASP A 66 -3.53 2.04 5.74
N SER A 67 -3.62 1.02 6.59
CA SER A 67 -2.91 0.88 7.87
C SER A 67 -2.20 -0.47 8.05
N ILE A 68 -1.09 -0.43 8.79
CA ILE A 68 -0.32 -1.63 9.17
C ILE A 68 -1.16 -2.63 9.98
N THR A 69 -2.09 -2.15 10.80
CA THR A 69 -2.98 -3.00 11.60
C THR A 69 -3.90 -3.85 10.72
N ARG A 70 -4.51 -3.24 9.68
CA ARG A 70 -5.37 -3.95 8.74
C ARG A 70 -4.58 -4.94 7.90
N LEU A 71 -3.39 -4.56 7.44
CA LEU A 71 -2.49 -5.46 6.73
C LEU A 71 -2.12 -6.69 7.59
N GLY A 72 -1.79 -6.49 8.87
CA GLY A 72 -1.52 -7.60 9.80
C GLY A 72 -2.71 -8.56 9.97
N ARG A 73 -3.94 -8.04 10.03
CA ARG A 73 -5.16 -8.87 10.06
C ARG A 73 -5.35 -9.65 8.77
N ALA A 74 -5.06 -9.04 7.62
CA ALA A 74 -5.12 -9.72 6.33
C ALA A 74 -4.12 -10.89 6.28
N TYR A 75 -2.88 -10.68 6.73
CA TYR A 75 -1.89 -11.74 6.86
C TYR A 75 -2.37 -12.89 7.75
N ASN A 76 -2.90 -12.59 8.93
CA ASN A 76 -3.42 -13.62 9.85
C ASN A 76 -4.58 -14.42 9.24
N THR A 77 -5.40 -13.80 8.39
CA THR A 77 -6.52 -14.49 7.71
C THR A 77 -6.03 -15.40 6.58
N VAL A 78 -4.91 -15.07 5.93
CA VAL A 78 -4.40 -15.80 4.76
C VAL A 78 -3.47 -16.95 5.15
N VAL A 79 -2.84 -16.91 6.33
CA VAL A 79 -2.00 -18.01 6.81
C VAL A 79 -2.88 -19.24 7.13
N PRO A 80 -2.60 -20.42 6.54
CA PRO A 80 -3.32 -21.65 6.85
C PRO A 80 -3.14 -22.06 8.32
N SER A 81 -4.22 -22.51 8.96
CA SER A 81 -4.22 -23.08 10.31
C SER A 81 -3.56 -24.46 10.39
#